data_AF-A0A7C4GTF5-F1
#
_entry.id   AF-A0A7C4GTF5-F1
#
_cell.length_a   1.000
_cell.length_b   1.000
_cell.length_c   1.000
_cell.angle_alpha   90.00
_cell.angle_beta   90.00
_cell.angle_gamma   90.00
#
_symmetry.space_group_name_H-M   'P 1'
#
loop_
_entity.id
_entity.type
_entity.pdbx_description
1 polymer ?
#
loop_
_entity_poly.entity_id
_entity_poly.type
_entity_poly.pdbx_seq_one_letter_code
_entity_poly.pdbx_strand_id
1 'polypeptide(L)'
;MSCPAYFDSSKTRGEGRKVPKSLAVPSPKISELKEAAEKLGLEHELVLDVCYPKTPWLKTGMLLVTKKEPKNQLLKKVAKQLQKMRAATAK
;
A
#
# COMPACT_ATOMS: atom_id res chain seq x y z
N MET A 1 -5.01 0.52 -8.70
CA MET A 1 -4.01 1.59 -8.53
C MET A 1 -3.88 1.99 -7.07
N SER A 2 -2.80 1.55 -6.43
CA SER A 2 -2.47 1.80 -5.04
C SER A 2 -0.99 2.22 -4.94
N CYS A 3 -0.73 3.41 -4.41
CA CYS A 3 0.63 3.89 -4.15
C CYS A 3 1.03 3.55 -2.70
N PRO A 4 2.30 3.24 -2.40
CA PRO A 4 2.74 2.96 -1.04
C PRO A 4 2.38 4.05 -0.02
N ALA A 5 2.41 5.32 -0.44
CA ALA A 5 2.03 6.47 0.38
C ALA A 5 0.61 6.40 0.96
N TYR A 6 -0.29 5.59 0.39
CA TYR A 6 -1.66 5.43 0.89
C TYR A 6 -1.72 4.70 2.23
N PHE A 7 -0.73 3.84 2.51
CA PHE A 7 -0.66 2.99 3.69
C PHE A 7 0.35 3.46 4.71
N ASP A 8 1.09 4.53 4.40
CA ASP A 8 2.15 5.03 5.27
C ASP A 8 1.57 5.76 6.48
N SER A 9 1.89 5.26 7.68
CA SER A 9 1.45 5.86 8.94
C SER A 9 2.21 7.14 9.29
N SER A 10 3.42 7.32 8.71
CA SER A 10 4.23 8.53 8.87
C SER A 10 3.68 9.71 8.06
N LYS A 11 2.91 9.44 7.00
CA LYS A 11 2.28 10.45 6.15
C LYS A 11 0.91 10.84 6.67
N THR A 12 0.57 12.12 6.56
CA THR A 12 -0.77 12.65 6.84
C THR A 12 -1.76 12.34 5.71
N ARG A 13 -3.07 12.60 5.93
CA ARG A 13 -4.08 12.48 4.87
C ARG A 13 -3.81 13.43 3.70
N GLY A 14 -3.27 14.62 3.98
CA GLY A 14 -2.88 15.62 2.98
C GLY A 14 -1.69 15.16 2.13
N GLU A 15 -0.76 14.42 2.72
CA GLU A 15 0.44 13.93 2.02
C GLU A 15 0.22 12.64 1.22
N GLY A 16 -0.91 11.95 1.42
CA GLY A 16 -1.28 10.80 0.59
C GLY A 16 -1.99 9.69 1.34
N ARG A 17 -1.87 9.60 2.66
CA ARG A 17 -2.45 8.49 3.45
C ARG A 17 -3.97 8.40 3.21
N LYS A 18 -4.43 7.23 2.79
CA LYS A 18 -5.86 6.97 2.53
C LYS A 18 -6.49 6.04 3.57
N VAL A 19 -5.69 5.33 4.36
CA VAL A 19 -6.19 4.43 5.41
C VAL A 19 -6.11 5.08 6.80
N PRO A 20 -6.93 4.62 7.77
CA PRO A 20 -6.81 5.03 9.17
C PRO A 20 -5.42 4.72 9.73
N LYS A 21 -4.94 5.52 10.70
CA LYS A 21 -3.61 5.35 11.29
C LYS A 21 -3.45 3.98 11.97
N SER A 22 -4.54 3.42 12.50
CA SER A 22 -4.58 2.07 13.10
C SER A 22 -4.36 0.93 12.12
N LEU A 23 -4.58 1.14 10.82
CA LEU A 23 -4.34 0.16 9.75
C LEU A 23 -3.11 0.51 8.91
N ALA A 24 -2.55 1.71 9.10
CA ALA A 24 -1.38 2.17 8.38
C ALA A 24 -0.11 1.58 9.00
N VAL A 25 0.92 1.34 8.18
CA VAL A 25 2.23 0.85 8.62
C VAL A 25 3.28 1.92 8.34
N PRO A 26 4.33 2.06 9.17
CA PRO A 26 5.37 3.05 8.93
C PRO A 26 6.26 2.61 7.76
N SER A 27 6.49 3.53 6.81
CA SER A 27 7.39 3.31 5.66
C SER A 27 7.13 1.98 4.91
N PRO A 28 5.92 1.78 4.35
CA PRO A 28 5.58 0.57 3.59
C PRO A 28 6.45 0.44 2.35
N LYS A 29 7.04 -0.73 2.14
CA LYS A 29 7.77 -1.04 0.90
C LYS A 29 6.81 -1.58 -0.16
N ILE A 30 7.15 -1.37 -1.44
CA ILE A 30 6.31 -1.86 -2.53
C ILE A 30 6.29 -3.40 -2.63
N SER A 31 7.37 -4.06 -2.22
CA SER A 31 7.43 -5.52 -2.15
C SER A 31 6.44 -6.09 -1.13
N GLU A 32 6.27 -5.43 0.03
CA GLU A 32 5.29 -5.84 1.05
C GLU A 32 3.85 -5.67 0.55
N LEU A 33 3.62 -4.60 -0.23
CA LEU A 33 2.33 -4.34 -0.87
C LEU A 33 1.99 -5.39 -1.91
N LYS A 34 2.97 -5.81 -2.72
CA LYS A 34 2.85 -6.90 -3.68
C LYS A 34 2.45 -8.19 -2.97
N GLU A 35 3.22 -8.60 -1.97
CA GLU A 35 2.98 -9.83 -1.24
C GLU A 35 1.63 -9.80 -0.47
N ALA A 36 1.23 -8.63 0.06
CA ALA A 36 -0.09 -8.47 0.65
C ALA A 36 -1.23 -8.62 -0.38
N ALA A 37 -1.05 -8.11 -1.59
CA ALA A 37 -2.01 -8.28 -2.69
C ALA A 37 -2.05 -9.73 -3.20
N GLU A 38 -0.89 -10.40 -3.32
CA GLU A 38 -0.78 -11.83 -3.65
C GLU A 38 -1.53 -12.70 -2.63
N LYS A 39 -1.30 -12.47 -1.33
CA LYS A 39 -2.00 -13.21 -0.26
C LYS A 39 -3.50 -12.98 -0.23
N LEU A 40 -3.98 -11.86 -0.75
CA LEU A 40 -5.40 -11.57 -0.89
C LEU A 40 -6.01 -12.13 -2.19
N GLY A 41 -5.20 -12.77 -3.05
CA GLY A 41 -5.66 -13.28 -4.35
C GLY A 41 -6.08 -12.16 -5.30
N LEU A 42 -5.56 -10.95 -5.11
CA LEU A 42 -5.88 -9.81 -5.95
C LEU A 42 -4.93 -9.78 -7.14
N GLU A 43 -5.47 -9.61 -8.34
CA GLU A 43 -4.67 -9.28 -9.52
C GLU A 43 -4.02 -7.92 -9.34
N HIS A 44 -2.69 -7.90 -9.39
CA HIS A 44 -1.89 -6.72 -9.18
C HIS A 44 -0.68 -6.74 -10.11
N GLU A 45 -0.23 -5.55 -10.46
CA GLU A 45 0.87 -5.33 -11.38
C GLU A 45 1.81 -4.30 -10.78
N LEU A 46 3.10 -4.58 -10.81
CA LEU A 46 4.09 -3.76 -10.14
C LEU A 46 4.80 -2.87 -11.16
N VAL A 47 4.65 -1.57 -11.00
CA VAL A 47 5.24 -0.57 -11.88
C VAL A 47 6.33 0.18 -11.11
N LEU A 48 7.58 -0.23 -11.27
CA LEU A 48 8.72 0.37 -10.55
C LEU A 48 9.13 1.74 -11.09
N ASP A 49 8.86 2.00 -12.37
CA ASP A 49 9.28 3.23 -13.06
C ASP A 49 8.40 4.46 -12.79
N VAL A 50 7.47 4.36 -11.85
CA VAL A 50 6.55 5.46 -11.52
C VAL A 50 6.90 6.05 -10.17
N CYS A 51 7.17 7.35 -10.16
CA CYS A 51 7.28 8.14 -8.94
C CYS A 51 5.90 8.61 -8.46
N TYR A 52 5.72 8.71 -7.14
CA TYR A 52 4.52 9.33 -6.59
C TYR A 52 4.56 10.83 -6.92
N PRO A 53 3.48 11.41 -7.52
CA PRO A 53 3.51 12.80 -7.98
C PRO A 53 3.86 13.83 -6.91
N LYS A 54 3.58 13.53 -5.63
CA LYS A 54 3.93 14.42 -4.51
C LYS A 54 5.36 14.26 -4.01
N THR A 55 6.08 13.24 -4.46
CA THR A 55 7.48 12.98 -4.13
C THR A 55 8.23 12.47 -5.37
N PRO A 56 8.40 13.32 -6.41
CA PRO A 56 9.01 12.92 -7.68
C PRO A 56 10.46 12.43 -7.55
N TRP A 57 11.18 12.86 -6.51
CA TRP A 57 12.54 12.40 -6.21
C TRP A 57 12.60 10.98 -5.61
N LEU A 58 11.47 10.45 -5.11
CA LEU A 58 11.40 9.13 -4.50
C LEU A 58 10.80 8.13 -5.50
N LYS A 59 11.64 7.25 -6.05
CA LYS A 59 11.21 6.09 -6.86
C LYS A 59 10.55 5.04 -5.97
N THR A 60 9.34 5.33 -5.52
CA THR A 60 8.59 4.46 -4.60
C THR A 60 7.89 3.32 -5.34
N GLY A 61 7.74 3.46 -6.67
CA GLY A 61 6.95 2.58 -7.52
C GLY A 61 5.44 2.71 -7.24
N MET A 62 4.65 2.08 -8.10
CA MET A 62 3.20 2.03 -8.00
C MET A 62 2.71 0.59 -8.16
N LEU A 63 1.78 0.18 -7.29
CA LEU A 63 1.11 -1.11 -7.41
C LEU A 63 -0.23 -0.90 -8.12
N LEU A 64 -0.36 -1.32 -9.38
CA LEU A 64 -1.67 -1.47 -9.98
C LEU A 64 -2.37 -2.66 -9.32
N VAL A 65 -3.67 -2.50 -9.07
CA VAL A 65 -4.50 -3.57 -8.51
C VAL A 65 -5.82 -3.47 -9.26
N THR A 66 -6.25 -4.59 -9.83
CA THR A 66 -7.49 -4.70 -10.59
C THR A 66 -8.67 -4.49 -9.66
N LYS A 67 -9.60 -3.61 -10.05
CA LYS A 67 -10.75 -3.26 -9.21
C LYS A 67 -11.85 -4.29 -9.38
N LYS A 68 -11.97 -5.24 -8.44
CA LYS A 68 -13.18 -6.07 -8.28
C LYS A 68 -14.18 -5.46 -7.28
N GLU A 69 -13.71 -4.54 -6.44
CA GLU A 69 -14.45 -3.93 -5.33
C GLU A 69 -14.21 -2.40 -5.25
N PRO A 70 -15.03 -1.65 -4.48
CA PRO A 70 -14.81 -0.23 -4.25
C PRO A 70 -13.43 0.04 -3.61
N LYS A 71 -12.76 1.09 -4.10
CA LYS A 71 -11.37 1.44 -3.76
C LYS A 71 -11.10 1.47 -2.25
N ASN A 72 -12.03 2.02 -1.45
CA ASN A 72 -11.87 2.10 0.00
C ASN A 72 -11.84 0.73 0.69
N GLN A 73 -12.66 -0.23 0.23
CA GLN A 73 -12.67 -1.58 0.82
C GLN A 73 -11.37 -2.30 0.49
N LEU A 74 -10.93 -2.22 -0.76
CA LEU A 74 -9.68 -2.84 -1.21
C LEU A 74 -8.47 -2.27 -0.45
N LEU A 75 -8.40 -0.95 -0.26
CA LEU A 75 -7.37 -0.32 0.57
C LEU A 75 -7.41 -0.83 2.01
N LYS A 76 -8.58 -0.94 2.65
CA LYS A 76 -8.67 -1.49 4.01
C LYS A 76 -8.23 -2.96 4.08
N LYS A 77 -8.57 -3.78 3.08
CA LYS A 77 -8.16 -5.20 3.01
C LYS A 77 -6.64 -5.33 2.92
N VAL A 78 -6.03 -4.62 1.97
CA VAL A 78 -4.56 -4.61 1.79
C VAL A 78 -3.87 -4.08 3.04
N ALA A 79 -4.37 -3.02 3.66
CA ALA A 79 -3.81 -2.45 4.90
C ALA A 79 -3.84 -3.44 6.07
N LYS A 80 -4.98 -4.13 6.27
CA LYS A 80 -5.09 -5.19 7.28
C LYS A 80 -4.10 -6.32 7.03
N GLN A 81 -3.96 -6.74 5.78
CA GLN A 81 -3.03 -7.82 5.42
C GLN A 81 -1.57 -7.41 5.65
N LEU A 82 -1.19 -6.19 5.25
CA LEU A 82 0.12 -5.59 5.53
C LEU A 82 0.45 -5.59 7.02
N GLN A 83 -0.50 -5.14 7.86
CA GLN A 83 -0.31 -5.12 9.31
C GLN A 83 -0.09 -6.53 9.87
N LYS A 84 -0.88 -7.51 9.41
CA LYS A 84 -0.71 -8.92 9.80
C LYS A 84 0.66 -9.46 9.41
N MET A 85 1.14 -9.14 8.21
CA MET A 85 2.46 -9.56 7.75
C MET A 85 3.57 -8.98 8.61
N ARG A 86 3.54 -7.66 8.87
CA ARG A 86 4.50 -7.00 9.77
C ARG A 86 4.48 -7.56 11.18
N ALA A 87 3.30 -7.87 11.72
CA ALA A 87 3.17 -8.49 13.04
C ALA A 87 3.74 -9.93 13.07
N ALA A 88 3.64 -10.68 11.97
CA ALA A 88 4.19 -12.02 11.86
C ALA A 88 5.72 -12.03 11.70
N THR A 89 6.31 -11.01 11.07
CA THR A 89 7.78 -10.89 10.92
C THR A 89 8.47 -10.39 12.20
N ALA A 90 7.73 -9.80 13.13
CA ALA A 90 8.27 -9.26 14.38
C ALA A 90 8.31 -10.29 15.54
N LYS A 91 8.12 -11.58 15.24
CA LYS A 91 8.12 -12.68 16.20
C LYS A 91 9.20 -13.70 15.81
#